data_AF-A0AAD4LRU4-F1
#
_entry.id   AF-A0AAD4LRU4-F1
#
_cell.length_a   1.000
_cell.length_b   1.000
_cell.length_c   1.000
_cell.angle_alpha   90.00
_cell.angle_beta   90.00
_cell.angle_gamma   90.00
#
_symmetry.space_group_name_H-M   'P 1'
#
loop_
_entity.id
_entity.type
_entity.pdbx_description
1 polymer ?
#
loop_
_entity_poly.entity_id
_entity_poly.type
_entity_poly.pdbx_seq_one_letter_code
_entity_poly.pdbx_strand_id
1 'polypeptide(L)'
;YRLTVRWTAGHVGIEGNEKADEEAKAAAEGKTSPASDLPRLLKKPLTDQQIGSQTKVQKRIKDAWKKEWSSSPRADRLKRFDSTIPSNKFLKLM
;
A
#
# COMPACT_ATOMS: atom_id res chain seq x y z
N TYR A 1 -6.55 -29.31 15.84
CA TYR A 1 -6.00 -28.73 14.60
C TYR A 1 -4.75 -27.91 14.93
N ARG A 2 -3.72 -27.97 14.09
CA ARG A 2 -2.49 -27.16 14.23
C ARG A 2 -2.27 -26.38 12.94
N LEU A 3 -2.27 -25.05 13.03
CA LEU A 3 -1.94 -24.15 11.92
C LEU A 3 -0.46 -23.79 12.02
N THR A 4 0.26 -23.87 10.90
CA THR A 4 1.64 -23.40 10.81
C THR A 4 1.68 -22.24 9.83
N VAL A 5 2.18 -21.09 10.29
CA VAL A 5 2.34 -19.88 9.47
C VAL A 5 3.81 -19.69 9.15
N ARG A 6 4.13 -19.32 7.91
CA ARG A 6 5.50 -19.03 7.46
C ARG A 6 5.51 -17.73 6.69
N TRP A 7 6.54 -16.93 6.91
CA TRP A 7 6.81 -15.75 6.11
C TRP A 7 7.60 -16.17 4.87
N THR A 8 7.21 -15.64 3.71
CA THR A 8 7.89 -15.85 2.44
C THR A 8 8.32 -14.50 1.88
N ALA A 9 9.43 -14.48 1.14
CA ALA A 9 9.82 -13.29 0.41
C ALA A 9 8.79 -12.99 -0.69
N GLY A 10 8.48 -11.72 -0.89
CA GLY A 10 7.60 -11.27 -1.99
C GLY A 10 8.37 -11.18 -3.30
N HIS A 11 7.66 -11.36 -4.43
CA HIS A 11 8.19 -11.20 -5.80
C HIS A 11 9.41 -12.07 -6.15
N VAL A 12 9.54 -13.25 -5.55
CA VAL A 12 10.65 -14.19 -5.82
C VAL A 12 10.24 -15.43 -6.62
N GLY A 13 9.11 -15.42 -7.34
CA GLY A 13 8.71 -16.59 -8.15
C GLY A 13 7.99 -17.69 -7.39
N ILE A 14 7.49 -17.45 -6.17
CA ILE A 14 6.73 -18.46 -5.43
C ILE A 14 5.33 -18.52 -6.03
N GLU A 15 5.10 -19.52 -6.88
CA GLU A 15 3.87 -19.69 -7.66
C GLU A 15 2.58 -19.46 -6.84
N GLY A 16 2.48 -20.06 -5.65
CA GLY A 16 1.31 -19.89 -4.78
C GLY A 16 1.11 -18.47 -4.25
N ASN A 17 2.21 -17.77 -3.96
CA ASN A 17 2.18 -16.36 -3.55
C ASN A 17 1.84 -15.46 -4.74
N GLU A 18 2.37 -15.75 -5.92
CA GLU A 18 2.13 -14.96 -7.13
C GLU A 18 0.68 -15.06 -7.59
N LYS A 19 0.11 -16.27 -7.61
CA LYS A 19 -1.32 -16.46 -7.90
C LYS A 19 -2.21 -15.72 -6.89
N ALA A 20 -1.85 -15.76 -5.60
CA ALA A 20 -2.57 -15.02 -4.58
C ALA A 20 -2.50 -13.50 -4.80
N ASP A 21 -1.33 -12.96 -5.18
CA ASP A 21 -1.13 -11.56 -5.52
C ASP A 21 -1.92 -11.14 -6.77
N GLU A 22 -1.96 -11.98 -7.80
CA GLU A 22 -2.73 -11.74 -9.03
C GLU A 22 -4.24 -11.63 -8.73
N GLU A 23 -4.79 -12.59 -8.00
CA GLU A 23 -6.20 -12.58 -7.60
C GLU A 23 -6.52 -11.41 -6.65
N ALA A 24 -5.61 -11.08 -5.73
CA ALA A 24 -5.77 -9.92 -4.86
C ALA A 24 -5.80 -8.59 -5.65
N LYS A 25 -4.98 -8.45 -6.71
CA LYS A 25 -5.03 -7.30 -7.62
C LYS A 25 -6.33 -7.26 -8.41
N ALA A 26 -6.77 -8.39 -8.95
CA ALA A 26 -8.04 -8.48 -9.67
C ALA A 26 -9.23 -8.07 -8.77
N ALA A 27 -9.23 -8.54 -7.52
CA ALA A 27 -10.23 -8.14 -6.52
C ALA A 27 -10.17 -6.64 -6.20
N ALA A 28 -8.98 -6.04 -6.11
CA ALA A 28 -8.83 -4.60 -5.91
C ALA A 28 -9.33 -3.77 -7.11
N GLU A 29 -9.29 -4.31 -8.32
CA GLU A 29 -9.90 -3.73 -9.53
C GLU A 29 -11.43 -3.91 -9.58
N GLY A 30 -12.02 -4.63 -8.61
CA GLY A 30 -13.46 -4.89 -8.53
C GLY A 30 -13.90 -6.22 -9.15
N LYS A 31 -12.98 -7.04 -9.67
CA LYS A 31 -13.29 -8.39 -10.17
C LYS A 31 -13.37 -9.35 -8.98
N THR A 32 -14.58 -9.76 -8.62
CA THR A 32 -14.80 -10.63 -7.46
C THR A 32 -15.44 -11.95 -7.87
N SER A 33 -15.15 -13.00 -7.12
CA SER A 33 -15.83 -14.29 -7.24
C SER A 33 -17.31 -14.17 -6.79
N PRO A 34 -18.18 -15.12 -7.19
CA PRO A 34 -19.53 -15.21 -6.65
C PRO A 34 -19.54 -15.27 -5.11
N ALA A 35 -20.52 -14.62 -4.49
CA ALA A 35 -20.62 -14.58 -3.02
C ALA A 35 -20.83 -15.97 -2.38
N SER A 36 -21.24 -16.99 -3.14
CA SER A 36 -21.29 -18.39 -2.67
C SER A 36 -19.90 -18.91 -2.30
N ASP A 37 -18.91 -18.54 -3.11
CA ASP A 37 -17.57 -19.14 -3.12
C ASP A 37 -16.61 -18.39 -2.17
N LEU A 38 -17.00 -17.18 -1.77
CA LEU A 38 -16.24 -16.37 -0.83
C LEU A 38 -16.39 -16.88 0.62
N PRO A 39 -15.33 -16.83 1.43
CA PRO A 39 -15.43 -16.96 2.88
C PRO A 39 -16.45 -15.97 3.47
N ARG A 40 -17.14 -16.35 4.55
CA ARG A 40 -18.19 -15.52 5.19
C ARG A 40 -17.75 -14.09 5.50
N LEU A 41 -16.48 -13.90 5.84
CA LEU A 41 -15.87 -12.59 6.12
C LEU A 41 -15.76 -11.69 4.88
N LEU A 42 -15.65 -12.27 3.69
CA LEU A 42 -15.45 -11.56 2.42
C LEU A 42 -16.74 -11.38 1.61
N LYS A 43 -17.86 -11.98 2.05
CA LYS A 43 -19.18 -11.83 1.37
C LYS A 43 -19.78 -10.43 1.50
N LYS A 44 -19.33 -9.65 2.47
CA LYS A 44 -19.79 -8.29 2.69
C LYS A 44 -18.71 -7.33 2.24
N PRO A 45 -19.07 -6.23 1.54
CA PRO A 45 -18.11 -5.19 1.25
C PRO A 45 -17.54 -4.65 2.57
N LEU A 46 -16.25 -4.32 2.55
CA LEU A 46 -15.65 -3.53 3.63
C LEU A 46 -16.46 -2.26 3.76
N THR A 47 -16.87 -1.91 4.97
CA THR A 47 -17.60 -0.66 5.17
C THR A 47 -16.67 0.51 4.88
N ASP A 48 -17.21 1.61 4.35
CA ASP A 48 -16.44 2.83 4.03
C ASP A 48 -15.64 3.35 5.24
N GLN A 49 -16.10 3.05 6.45
CA GLN A 49 -15.40 3.35 7.71
C GLN A 49 -14.05 2.63 7.82
N GLN A 50 -13.96 1.37 7.37
CA GLN A 50 -12.73 0.57 7.39
C GLN A 50 -11.73 1.07 6.35
N ILE A 51 -12.18 1.36 5.12
CA ILE A 51 -11.33 1.94 4.06
C ILE A 51 -10.86 3.35 4.46
N GLY A 52 -11.78 4.19 4.95
CA GLY A 52 -11.49 5.53 5.43
C GLY A 52 -10.54 5.57 6.65
N SER A 53 -10.48 4.51 7.45
CA SER A 53 -9.52 4.41 8.55
C SER A 53 -8.09 4.23 8.05
N GLN A 54 -7.89 3.41 7.01
CA GLN A 54 -6.57 3.17 6.42
C GLN A 54 -6.02 4.41 5.72
N THR A 55 -6.87 5.15 4.99
CA THR A 55 -6.47 6.41 4.34
C THR A 55 -6.08 7.49 5.36
N LYS A 56 -6.77 7.57 6.51
CA LYS A 56 -6.40 8.47 7.61
C LYS A 56 -5.03 8.13 8.21
N VAL A 57 -4.74 6.85 8.43
CA VAL A 57 -3.41 6.41 8.93
C VAL A 57 -2.32 6.73 7.91
N GLN A 58 -2.54 6.39 6.63
CA GLN A 58 -1.59 6.71 5.56
C GLN A 58 -1.32 8.21 5.45
N LYS A 59 -2.35 9.05 5.57
CA LYS A 59 -2.20 10.51 5.60
C LYS A 59 -1.33 10.96 6.79
N ARG A 60 -1.59 10.43 7.99
CA ARG A 60 -0.79 10.74 9.19
C ARG A 60 0.68 10.38 9.02
N ILE A 61 0.97 9.20 8.46
CA ILE A 61 2.34 8.76 8.18
C ILE A 61 3.02 9.73 7.20
N LYS A 62 2.34 10.08 6.11
CA LYS A 62 2.87 11.04 5.12
C LYS A 62 3.11 12.42 5.71
N ASP A 63 2.21 12.91 6.55
CA ASP A 63 2.34 14.20 7.21
C ASP A 63 3.53 14.20 8.19
N ALA A 64 3.70 13.13 8.97
CA ALA A 64 4.84 12.94 9.86
C ALA A 64 6.16 12.92 9.09
N TRP A 65 6.23 12.10 8.02
CA TRP A 65 7.39 12.03 7.14
C TRP A 65 7.74 13.38 6.51
N LYS A 66 6.73 14.11 6.02
CA LYS A 66 6.95 15.44 5.41
C LYS A 66 7.51 16.42 6.43
N LYS A 67 7.02 16.40 7.66
CA LYS A 67 7.52 17.24 8.76
C LYS A 67 8.99 16.91 9.07
N GLU A 68 9.28 15.64 9.28
CA GLU A 68 10.63 15.16 9.61
C GLU A 68 11.64 15.45 8.47
N TRP A 69 11.25 15.16 7.23
CA TRP A 69 12.05 15.49 6.05
C TRP A 69 12.36 16.99 6.00
N SER A 70 11.34 17.84 6.16
CA SER A 70 11.48 19.30 6.06
C SER A 70 12.36 19.89 7.15
N SER A 71 12.47 19.23 8.31
CA SER A 71 13.37 19.62 9.39
C SER A 71 14.82 19.13 9.22
N SER A 72 15.10 18.32 8.19
CA SER A 72 16.45 17.77 7.99
C SER A 72 17.36 18.76 7.24
N PRO A 73 18.68 18.80 7.56
CA PRO A 73 19.65 19.60 6.79
C PRO A 73 19.71 19.22 5.30
N ARG A 74 19.35 17.98 4.99
CA ARG A 74 19.30 17.46 3.62
C ARG A 74 18.21 18.15 2.81
N ALA A 75 17.06 18.45 3.41
CA ALA A 75 15.99 19.17 2.73
C ALA A 75 16.42 20.57 2.33
N ASP A 76 17.17 21.29 3.18
CA ASP A 76 17.67 22.62 2.84
C ASP A 76 18.70 22.61 1.72
N ARG A 77 19.57 21.59 1.69
CA ARG A 77 20.51 21.40 0.58
C ARG A 77 19.78 21.12 -0.73
N LEU A 78 18.73 20.30 -0.70
CA LEU A 78 18.03 19.85 -1.90
C LEU A 78 17.04 20.90 -2.44
N LYS A 79 16.45 21.73 -1.57
CA LYS A 79 15.63 22.90 -1.96
C LYS A 79 16.35 23.90 -2.87
N ARG A 80 17.69 23.97 -2.79
CA ARG A 80 18.51 24.82 -3.68
C ARG A 80 18.45 24.37 -5.14
N PHE A 81 18.19 23.09 -5.38
CA PHE A 81 18.15 22.49 -6.71
C PHE A 81 16.72 22.27 -7.20
N ASP A 82 15.79 21.92 -6.31
CA ASP A 82 14.36 21.81 -6.63
C ASP A 82 13.49 22.25 -5.44
N SER A 83 12.80 23.38 -5.63
CA SER A 83 11.92 23.97 -4.63
C SER A 83 10.62 23.17 -4.41
N THR A 84 10.33 22.21 -5.29
CA THR A 84 9.13 21.36 -5.22
C THR A 84 9.33 20.11 -4.36
N ILE A 85 10.53 19.86 -3.84
CA ILE A 85 10.83 18.74 -2.93
C ILE A 85 10.05 18.91 -1.61
N PRO A 86 9.51 17.82 -1.00
CA PRO A 86 9.67 16.40 -1.36
C PRO A 86 8.60 15.87 -2.32
N SER A 87 8.33 16.56 -3.44
CA SER A 87 7.48 16.01 -4.48
C SER A 87 8.21 14.97 -5.34
N ASN A 88 7.45 14.03 -5.89
CA ASN A 88 7.96 13.02 -6.82
C ASN A 88 8.14 13.57 -8.25
N LYS A 89 8.09 14.89 -8.48
CA LYS A 89 8.21 15.46 -9.83
C LYS A 89 9.55 15.14 -10.46
N PHE A 90 10.62 15.16 -9.67
CA PHE A 90 11.96 14.78 -10.13
C PHE A 90 12.03 13.32 -10.64
N LEU A 91 11.28 12.39 -10.05
CA LEU A 91 11.23 10.98 -10.46
C LEU A 91 10.45 10.73 -11.75
N LYS A 92 9.70 11.71 -12.27
CA LYS A 92 8.94 11.60 -13.53
C LYS A 92 9.74 12.07 -14.76
N LEU A 93 10.96 12.58 -14.56
CA LEU A 93 11.84 13.12 -15.60
C LEU A 93 12.96 12.15 -15.99
N MET A 94 13.04 10.98 -15.34
CA MET A 94 13.87 9.84 -15.76
C MET A 94 13.00 8.80 -16.44
#